data_AF-A0A431KUE7-F1
#
_entry.id   AF-A0A431KUE7-F1
#
_cell.length_a   1.000
_cell.length_b   1.000
_cell.length_c   1.000
_cell.angle_alpha   90.00
_cell.angle_beta   90.00
_cell.angle_gamma   90.00
#
_symmetry.space_group_name_H-M   'P 1'
#
loop_
_entity.id
_entity.type
_entity.pdbx_description
1 polymer ?
#
loop_
_entity_poly.entity_id
_entity_poly.type
_entity_poly.pdbx_seq_one_letter_code
_entity_poly.pdbx_strand_id
1 'polypeptide(L)'
;MPLLLLIVGCLAIGFLWQEVRRLRDRVETLEGWFAASATPVAAVPSQPVYVPLEPLPDLVDAEDRPAEPIAEPVVSTPAPIAELPQQSFLAELAAIEIPPPSSRFEDVFGRRLPIWAGGLTLAVAGVLVVRYSIEAGLLSPWVRVMFGLIFGAGLIGGAEVAMRREAVVRDPRVRQSLAGAGIATLYAVTLA
;
A
#
# COMPACT_ATOMS: atom_id res chain seq x y z
N MET A 1 -3.98 33.00 21.44
CA MET A 1 -3.60 31.77 22.20
C MET A 1 -4.68 30.68 22.20
N PRO A 2 -5.94 30.90 22.61
CA PRO A 2 -6.92 29.81 22.69
C PRO A 2 -7.29 29.20 21.33
N LEU A 3 -7.36 30.02 20.28
CA LEU A 3 -7.63 29.54 18.91
C LEU A 3 -6.50 28.64 18.36
N LEU A 4 -5.25 28.95 18.71
CA LEU A 4 -4.07 28.21 18.28
C LEU A 4 -4.07 26.80 18.88
N LEU A 5 -4.41 26.70 20.18
CA LEU A 5 -4.56 25.41 20.85
C LEU A 5 -5.70 24.58 20.27
N LEU A 6 -6.81 25.21 19.87
CA LEU A 6 -7.92 24.51 19.22
C LEU A 6 -7.53 23.95 17.85
N ILE A 7 -6.80 24.72 17.07
CA ILE A 7 -6.33 24.33 15.74
C ILE A 7 -5.34 23.17 15.81
N VAL A 8 -4.29 23.34 16.63
CA VAL A 8 -3.28 22.30 16.84
C VAL A 8 -3.92 21.08 17.48
N GLY A 9 -4.85 21.29 18.42
CA GLY A 9 -5.67 20.24 19.01
C GLY A 9 -6.46 19.47 17.95
N CYS A 10 -7.16 20.14 17.04
CA CYS A 10 -7.92 19.49 15.96
C CYS A 10 -7.02 18.67 15.01
N LEU A 11 -5.85 19.20 14.63
CA LEU A 11 -4.89 18.48 13.79
C LEU A 11 -4.30 17.27 14.53
N ALA A 12 -3.92 17.45 15.80
CA ALA A 12 -3.41 16.39 16.65
C ALA A 12 -4.47 15.30 16.90
N ILE A 13 -5.73 15.69 17.11
CA ILE A 13 -6.86 14.77 17.25
C ILE A 13 -7.07 14.00 15.96
N GLY A 14 -7.10 14.67 14.81
CA GLY A 14 -7.23 13.99 13.50
C GLY A 14 -6.10 12.99 13.27
N PHE A 15 -4.86 13.37 13.59
CA PHE A 15 -3.70 12.51 13.51
C PHE A 15 -3.78 11.30 14.47
N LEU A 16 -4.13 11.52 15.75
CA LEU A 16 -4.33 10.45 16.72
C LEU A 16 -5.42 9.47 16.27
N TRP A 17 -6.54 9.98 15.74
CA TRP A 17 -7.62 9.13 15.24
C TRP A 17 -7.19 8.28 14.05
N GLN A 18 -6.35 8.83 13.18
CA GLN A 18 -5.79 8.10 12.06
C GLN A 18 -4.85 6.97 12.52
N GLU A 19 -4.03 7.25 13.53
CA GLU A 19 -3.12 6.25 14.10
C GLU A 19 -3.89 5.16 14.86
N VAL A 20 -4.90 5.53 15.64
CA VAL A 20 -5.79 4.56 16.30
C VAL A 20 -6.49 3.65 15.29
N ARG A 21 -6.98 4.19 14.18
CA ARG A 21 -7.57 3.38 13.10
C ARG A 21 -6.53 2.41 12.52
N ARG A 22 -5.32 2.89 12.24
CA ARG A 22 -4.22 2.05 11.73
C ARG A 22 -3.85 0.92 12.68
N LEU A 23 -3.80 1.18 13.98
CA LEU A 23 -3.51 0.15 14.99
C LEU A 23 -4.64 -0.87 15.04
N ARG A 24 -5.89 -0.42 14.99
CA ARG A 24 -7.08 -1.30 15.02
C ARG A 24 -7.13 -2.22 13.81
N ASP A 25 -6.89 -1.69 12.60
CA ASP A 25 -6.84 -2.49 11.37
C ASP A 25 -5.73 -3.56 11.43
N ARG A 26 -4.57 -3.22 12.02
CA ARG A 26 -3.47 -4.19 12.22
C ARG A 26 -3.83 -5.28 13.23
N VAL A 27 -4.51 -4.93 14.32
CA VAL A 27 -4.99 -5.91 15.31
C VAL A 27 -5.97 -6.87 14.65
N GLU A 28 -6.97 -6.36 13.93
CA GLU A 28 -7.97 -7.19 13.25
C GLU A 28 -7.33 -8.13 12.21
N THR A 29 -6.32 -7.64 11.47
CA THR A 29 -5.55 -8.47 10.52
C THR A 29 -4.76 -9.57 11.23
N LEU A 30 -4.11 -9.27 12.36
CA LEU A 30 -3.33 -10.22 13.13
C LEU A 30 -4.25 -11.26 13.81
N GLU A 31 -5.35 -10.82 14.40
CA GLU A 31 -6.37 -11.69 14.99
C GLU A 31 -6.95 -12.62 13.93
N GLY A 32 -7.25 -12.12 12.72
CA GLY A 32 -7.67 -12.96 11.60
C GLY A 32 -6.62 -13.99 11.19
N TRP A 33 -5.34 -13.62 11.19
CA TRP A 33 -4.23 -14.55 10.90
C TRP A 33 -4.07 -15.61 11.99
N PHE A 34 -4.19 -15.25 13.27
CA PHE A 34 -4.16 -16.20 14.38
C PHE A 34 -5.38 -17.13 14.37
N ALA A 35 -6.58 -16.62 14.07
CA ALA A 35 -7.78 -17.44 13.95
C ALA A 35 -7.68 -18.44 12.78
N ALA A 36 -7.06 -18.05 11.67
CA ALA A 36 -6.79 -18.94 10.54
C ALA A 36 -5.65 -19.94 10.81
N SER A 37 -4.66 -19.54 11.63
CA SER A 37 -3.52 -20.38 12.00
C SER A 37 -3.81 -21.29 13.21
N ALA A 38 -4.85 -21.00 13.97
CA ALA A 38 -5.42 -21.89 14.94
C ALA A 38 -6.08 -23.05 14.19
N THR A 39 -5.27 -24.05 13.86
CA THR A 39 -5.78 -25.39 13.54
C THR A 39 -6.73 -25.73 14.68
N PRO A 40 -7.99 -26.12 14.43
CA PRO A 40 -8.82 -26.62 15.51
C PRO A 40 -8.04 -27.78 16.08
N VAL A 41 -7.54 -27.64 17.31
CA VAL A 41 -7.18 -28.79 18.12
C VAL A 41 -8.52 -29.45 18.38
N ALA A 42 -8.94 -30.25 17.41
CA ALA A 42 -9.97 -31.25 17.59
C ALA A 42 -9.57 -31.94 18.88
N ALA A 43 -10.42 -31.81 19.89
CA ALA A 43 -10.23 -32.46 21.17
C ALA A 43 -9.82 -33.90 20.87
N VAL A 44 -8.56 -34.24 21.15
CA VAL A 44 -8.07 -35.60 20.97
C VAL A 44 -8.98 -36.45 21.84
N PRO A 45 -9.88 -37.28 21.27
CA PRO A 45 -10.67 -38.14 22.11
C PRO A 45 -9.67 -39.05 22.82
N SER A 46 -9.70 -39.05 24.15
CA SER A 46 -8.98 -40.01 24.96
C SER A 46 -9.54 -41.40 24.66
N GLN A 47 -9.07 -42.00 23.57
CA GLN A 47 -9.33 -43.40 23.29
C GLN A 47 -8.40 -44.23 24.17
N PRO A 48 -8.94 -45.17 24.96
CA PRO A 48 -8.11 -46.08 25.73
C PRO A 48 -7.23 -46.87 24.76
N VAL A 49 -5.92 -46.87 25.01
CA VAL A 49 -4.96 -47.70 24.31
C VAL A 49 -5.31 -49.15 24.59
N TYR A 50 -5.99 -49.80 23.64
CA TYR A 50 -6.05 -51.26 23.61
C TYR A 50 -4.73 -51.73 23.01
N VAL A 51 -3.90 -52.39 23.82
CA VAL A 51 -2.74 -53.14 23.35
C VAL A 51 -3.27 -54.50 22.90
N PRO A 52 -3.32 -54.82 21.60
CA PRO A 52 -3.68 -56.16 21.16
C PRO A 52 -2.59 -57.12 21.66
N LEU A 53 -3.00 -58.17 22.37
CA LEU A 53 -2.16 -59.33 22.63
C LEU A 53 -1.82 -59.97 21.27
N GLU A 54 -0.58 -59.76 20.85
CA GLU A 54 0.02 -60.36 19.67
C GLU A 54 0.10 -61.88 19.88
N PRO A 55 -0.56 -62.71 19.05
CA PRO A 55 -0.34 -64.14 19.09
C PRO A 55 1.05 -64.45 18.56
N LEU A 56 1.82 -65.16 19.39
CA LEU A 56 3.15 -65.70 19.14
C LEU A 56 3.19 -66.46 17.78
N PRO A 57 4.27 -66.34 16.99
CA PRO A 57 4.30 -66.81 15.59
C PRO A 57 4.44 -68.32 15.49
N ASP A 58 3.60 -68.94 14.66
CA ASP A 58 3.91 -70.27 14.12
C ASP A 58 4.87 -70.08 12.93
N LEU A 59 6.14 -70.34 13.22
CA LEU A 59 7.21 -70.50 12.26
C LEU A 59 7.04 -71.85 11.55
N VAL A 60 6.83 -71.82 10.23
CA VAL A 60 7.21 -72.91 9.33
C VAL A 60 7.86 -72.31 8.08
N ASP A 61 9.19 -72.32 8.12
CA ASP A 61 10.20 -72.38 7.05
C ASP A 61 9.80 -73.37 5.92
N ALA A 62 10.31 -73.37 4.69
CA ALA A 62 11.24 -72.60 3.88
C ALA A 62 11.15 -73.17 2.43
N GLU A 63 12.03 -72.69 1.54
CA GLU A 63 12.31 -73.15 0.17
C GLU A 63 11.29 -72.73 -0.94
N ASP A 64 11.66 -72.20 -2.11
CA ASP A 64 12.96 -72.17 -2.77
C ASP A 64 13.02 -71.04 -3.83
N ARG A 65 14.23 -70.53 -4.04
CA ARG A 65 14.72 -69.50 -4.98
C ARG A 65 14.76 -70.15 -6.41
N PRO A 66 14.79 -69.43 -7.58
CA PRO A 66 15.82 -68.44 -7.85
C PRO A 66 15.64 -67.23 -8.75
N ALA A 67 16.49 -66.26 -8.42
CA ALA A 67 16.93 -65.14 -9.22
C ALA A 67 17.70 -65.62 -10.45
N GLU A 68 17.53 -64.94 -11.58
CA GLU A 68 18.66 -64.67 -12.46
C GLU A 68 18.52 -63.32 -13.17
N PRO A 69 19.67 -62.70 -13.49
CA PRO A 69 19.84 -61.29 -13.79
C PRO A 69 19.91 -61.07 -15.31
N ILE A 70 20.03 -59.83 -15.75
CA ILE A 70 21.01 -59.40 -16.76
C ILE A 70 21.08 -57.87 -16.68
N ALA A 71 22.29 -57.39 -16.45
CA ALA A 71 22.68 -56.01 -16.61
C ALA A 71 22.72 -55.65 -18.10
N GLU A 72 22.40 -54.40 -18.44
CA GLU A 72 23.27 -53.64 -19.34
C GLU A 72 23.04 -52.13 -19.13
N PRO A 73 24.09 -51.37 -18.75
CA PRO A 73 24.02 -49.94 -18.57
C PRO A 73 24.29 -49.27 -19.92
N VAL A 74 23.35 -48.49 -20.43
CA VAL A 74 23.64 -47.67 -21.61
C VAL A 74 23.03 -46.27 -21.48
N VAL A 75 23.91 -45.31 -21.71
CA VAL A 75 23.69 -43.92 -22.13
C VAL A 75 23.46 -42.89 -21.02
N SER A 76 24.59 -42.33 -20.57
CA SER A 76 24.70 -40.95 -20.14
C SER A 76 24.04 -40.02 -21.16
N THR A 77 22.99 -39.30 -20.74
CA THR A 77 22.56 -38.08 -21.43
C THR A 77 22.87 -36.90 -20.50
N PRO A 78 23.55 -35.84 -20.95
CA PRO A 78 23.96 -34.74 -20.09
C PRO A 78 22.73 -33.97 -19.62
N ALA A 79 22.69 -33.63 -18.32
CA ALA A 79 21.73 -32.67 -17.79
C ALA A 79 21.93 -31.29 -18.45
N PRO A 80 20.89 -30.69 -19.05
CA PRO A 80 20.92 -29.27 -19.39
C PRO A 80 20.55 -28.44 -18.16
N ILE A 81 21.45 -27.51 -17.88
CA ILE A 81 21.46 -26.54 -16.81
C ILE A 81 20.25 -25.58 -16.93
N ALA A 82 19.64 -25.32 -15.77
CA ALA A 82 18.78 -24.19 -15.42
C ALA A 82 18.51 -23.12 -16.51
N GLU A 83 17.28 -23.06 -17.00
CA GLU A 83 16.76 -21.84 -17.64
C GLU A 83 16.44 -20.81 -16.54
N LEU A 84 17.30 -19.81 -16.45
CA LEU A 84 17.11 -18.61 -15.64
C LEU A 84 15.91 -17.78 -16.15
N PRO A 85 15.20 -17.06 -15.26
CA PRO A 85 14.08 -16.20 -15.60
C PRO A 85 14.58 -14.90 -16.27
N GLN A 86 14.97 -14.97 -17.53
CA GLN A 86 15.40 -13.81 -18.33
C GLN A 86 14.37 -13.38 -19.40
N GLN A 87 13.29 -14.13 -19.58
CA GLN A 87 12.22 -13.77 -20.52
C GLN A 87 11.22 -12.72 -19.99
N SER A 88 11.26 -12.39 -18.69
CA SER A 88 10.32 -11.42 -18.08
C SER A 88 10.67 -9.95 -18.35
N PHE A 89 11.92 -9.62 -18.69
CA PHE A 89 12.33 -8.22 -18.86
C PHE A 89 12.02 -7.62 -20.24
N LEU A 90 11.87 -8.43 -21.29
CA LEU A 90 11.57 -7.92 -22.65
C LEU A 90 10.08 -7.76 -22.94
N ALA A 91 9.20 -8.45 -22.21
CA ALA A 91 7.76 -8.33 -22.39
C ALA A 91 7.19 -7.02 -21.79
N GLU A 92 7.79 -6.50 -20.72
CA GLU A 92 7.35 -5.27 -20.04
C GLU A 92 7.61 -4.00 -20.88
N LEU A 93 8.65 -4.01 -21.73
CA LEU A 93 9.02 -2.86 -22.58
C LEU A 93 8.16 -2.74 -23.85
N ALA A 94 7.47 -3.81 -24.25
CA ALA A 94 6.70 -3.85 -25.51
C ALA A 94 5.27 -3.28 -25.38
N ALA A 95 4.82 -2.96 -24.16
CA ALA A 95 3.44 -2.51 -23.89
C ALA A 95 3.29 -0.98 -23.70
N ILE A 96 4.26 -0.17 -24.13
CA ILE A 96 4.05 1.28 -24.25
C ILE A 96 3.31 1.54 -25.56
N GLU A 97 2.00 1.27 -25.58
CA GLU A 97 1.11 1.79 -26.62
C GLU A 97 1.22 3.33 -26.61
N ILE A 98 1.86 3.91 -27.63
CA ILE A 98 1.90 5.36 -27.82
C ILE A 98 0.60 5.73 -28.53
N PRO A 99 -0.38 6.35 -27.85
CA PRO A 99 -1.66 6.68 -28.47
C PRO A 99 -1.47 7.75 -29.56
N PRO A 100 -2.31 7.76 -30.62
CA PRO A 100 -2.17 8.67 -31.75
C PRO A 100 -2.20 10.14 -31.31
N PRO A 101 -1.50 11.06 -32.01
CA PRO A 101 -1.29 12.43 -31.56
C PRO A 101 -2.58 13.24 -31.35
N SER A 102 -3.67 12.90 -32.05
CA SER A 102 -5.00 13.51 -31.86
C SER A 102 -5.62 13.16 -30.52
N SER A 103 -5.53 11.89 -30.09
CA SER A 103 -6.01 11.45 -28.78
C SER A 103 -5.17 12.02 -27.62
N ARG A 104 -3.90 12.35 -27.87
CA ARG A 104 -3.02 12.99 -26.88
C ARG A 104 -3.48 14.39 -26.49
N PHE A 105 -4.04 15.16 -27.42
CA PHE A 105 -4.58 16.49 -27.12
C PHE A 105 -5.82 16.40 -26.23
N GLU A 106 -6.75 15.51 -26.54
CA GLU A 106 -7.96 15.29 -25.75
C GLU A 106 -7.63 14.74 -24.35
N ASP A 107 -6.68 13.82 -24.25
CA ASP A 107 -6.20 13.29 -22.97
C ASP A 107 -5.55 14.39 -22.10
N VAL A 108 -4.76 15.27 -22.72
CA VAL A 108 -4.12 16.36 -22.01
C VAL A 108 -5.16 17.37 -21.55
N PHE A 109 -5.99 17.89 -22.45
CA PHE A 109 -6.97 18.93 -22.12
C PHE A 109 -8.11 18.44 -21.23
N GLY A 110 -8.61 17.22 -21.45
CA GLY A 110 -9.78 16.68 -20.76
C GLY A 110 -9.45 16.03 -19.41
N ARG A 111 -8.30 15.35 -19.30
CA ARG A 111 -7.98 14.55 -18.11
C ARG A 111 -6.85 15.14 -17.27
N ARG A 112 -5.78 15.62 -17.91
CA ARG A 112 -4.52 15.93 -17.21
C ARG A 112 -4.43 17.39 -16.77
N LEU A 113 -4.85 18.32 -17.63
CA LEU A 113 -4.76 19.76 -17.42
C LEU A 113 -5.60 20.25 -16.23
N PRO A 114 -6.86 19.78 -16.05
CA PRO A 114 -7.70 20.25 -14.95
C PRO A 114 -7.17 19.89 -13.55
N ILE A 115 -6.52 18.73 -13.39
CA ILE A 115 -5.98 18.27 -12.10
C ILE A 115 -4.79 19.14 -11.67
N TRP A 116 -3.90 19.43 -12.61
CA TRP A 116 -2.73 20.27 -12.35
C TRP A 116 -3.13 21.74 -12.18
N ALA A 117 -4.06 22.21 -13.03
CA ALA A 117 -4.65 23.54 -12.91
C ALA A 117 -5.38 23.71 -11.57
N GLY A 118 -6.08 22.69 -11.08
CA GLY A 118 -6.75 22.70 -9.79
C GLY A 118 -5.77 22.93 -8.64
N GLY A 119 -4.67 22.16 -8.60
CA GLY A 119 -3.62 22.36 -7.58
C GLY A 119 -2.95 23.73 -7.67
N LEU A 120 -2.64 24.20 -8.88
CA LEU A 120 -2.04 25.52 -9.10
C LEU A 120 -2.99 26.64 -8.66
N THR A 121 -4.26 26.56 -9.04
CA THR A 121 -5.29 27.53 -8.66
C THR A 121 -5.45 27.58 -7.15
N LEU A 122 -5.41 26.42 -6.49
CA LEU A 122 -5.52 26.32 -5.04
C LEU A 122 -4.33 27.00 -4.34
N ALA A 123 -3.11 26.83 -4.87
CA ALA A 123 -1.93 27.52 -4.37
C ALA A 123 -2.05 29.05 -4.55
N VAL A 124 -2.44 29.50 -5.74
CA VAL A 124 -2.63 30.94 -6.05
C VAL A 124 -3.72 31.55 -5.17
N ALA A 125 -4.85 30.85 -4.99
CA ALA A 125 -5.93 31.28 -4.11
C ALA A 125 -5.45 31.44 -2.66
N GLY A 126 -4.67 30.49 -2.14
CA GLY A 126 -4.08 30.58 -0.80
C GLY A 126 -3.24 31.85 -0.62
N VAL A 127 -2.35 32.13 -1.58
CA VAL A 127 -1.48 33.34 -1.55
C VAL A 127 -2.31 34.62 -1.65
N LEU A 128 -3.26 34.67 -2.58
CA LEU A 128 -4.09 35.86 -2.80
C LEU A 128 -4.99 36.18 -1.61
N VAL A 129 -5.56 35.16 -0.95
CA VAL A 129 -6.36 35.36 0.26
C VAL A 129 -5.54 35.99 1.37
N VAL A 130 -4.29 35.54 1.57
CA VAL A 130 -3.37 36.12 2.56
C VAL A 130 -3.04 37.56 2.20
N ARG A 131 -2.67 37.82 0.93
CA ARG A 131 -2.33 39.15 0.45
C ARG A 131 -3.50 40.14 0.58
N TYR A 132 -4.69 39.74 0.12
CA TYR A 132 -5.90 40.57 0.22
C TYR A 132 -6.22 40.90 1.67
N SER A 133 -6.06 39.94 2.58
CA SER A 133 -6.25 40.18 4.00
C SER A 133 -5.31 41.25 4.57
N ILE A 134 -4.05 41.30 4.09
CA ILE A 134 -3.05 42.31 4.50
C ILE A 134 -3.51 43.69 4.05
N GLU A 135 -3.84 43.82 2.78
CA GLU A 135 -4.25 45.10 2.17
C GLU A 135 -5.54 45.62 2.79
N ALA A 136 -6.50 44.75 3.11
CA ALA A 136 -7.77 45.13 3.71
C ALA A 136 -7.71 45.32 5.24
N GLY A 137 -6.60 44.98 5.90
CA GLY A 137 -6.47 45.04 7.37
C GLY A 137 -7.40 44.10 8.15
N LEU A 138 -8.04 43.12 7.48
CA LEU A 138 -9.11 42.29 8.03
C LEU A 138 -8.63 41.24 9.04
N LEU A 139 -7.39 40.74 8.91
CA LEU A 139 -6.83 39.72 9.81
C LEU A 139 -5.54 40.24 10.44
N SER A 140 -5.29 39.84 11.69
CA SER A 140 -3.99 40.07 12.32
C SER A 140 -2.91 39.18 11.67
N PRO A 141 -1.62 39.59 11.69
CA PRO A 141 -0.53 38.77 11.14
C PRO A 141 -0.53 37.33 11.67
N TRP A 142 -0.74 37.16 12.97
CA TRP A 142 -0.83 35.85 13.60
C TRP A 142 -1.94 34.95 13.03
N VAL A 143 -3.12 35.51 12.77
CA VAL A 143 -4.25 34.74 12.25
C VAL A 143 -3.97 34.28 10.81
N ARG A 144 -3.34 35.13 9.99
CA ARG A 144 -2.94 34.77 8.62
C ARG A 144 -2.00 33.56 8.60
N VAL A 145 -0.96 33.59 9.43
CA VAL A 145 0.01 32.49 9.54
C VAL A 145 -0.68 31.20 9.94
N MET A 146 -1.59 31.25 10.93
CA MET A 146 -2.32 30.05 11.37
C MET A 146 -3.22 29.47 10.27
N PHE A 147 -4.01 30.30 9.58
CA PHE A 147 -4.85 29.82 8.48
C PHE A 147 -4.02 29.19 7.36
N GLY A 148 -2.92 29.83 6.97
CA GLY A 148 -2.04 29.29 5.94
C GLY A 148 -1.35 27.98 6.37
N LEU A 149 -0.95 27.86 7.63
CA LEU A 149 -0.33 26.64 8.17
C LEU A 149 -1.32 25.47 8.20
N ILE A 150 -2.56 25.71 8.65
CA ILE A 150 -3.64 24.70 8.60
C ILE A 150 -3.93 24.31 7.15
N PHE A 151 -4.06 25.30 6.28
CA PHE A 151 -4.41 25.07 4.89
C PHE A 151 -3.32 24.23 4.21
N GLY A 152 -2.05 24.63 4.33
CA GLY A 152 -0.92 23.87 3.80
C GLY A 152 -0.80 22.46 4.36
N ALA A 153 -0.93 22.31 5.68
CA ALA A 153 -0.94 20.99 6.33
C ALA A 153 -2.13 20.13 5.87
N GLY A 154 -3.31 20.74 5.69
CA GLY A 154 -4.51 20.09 5.17
C GLY A 154 -4.35 19.59 3.74
N LEU A 155 -3.64 20.33 2.88
CA LEU A 155 -3.30 19.88 1.52
C LEU A 155 -2.36 18.68 1.52
N ILE A 156 -1.35 18.69 2.39
CA ILE A 156 -0.44 17.54 2.57
C ILE A 156 -1.21 16.33 3.11
N GLY A 157 -2.08 16.53 4.11
CA GLY A 157 -2.98 15.49 4.61
C GLY A 157 -3.93 14.98 3.52
N GLY A 158 -4.43 15.85 2.65
CA GLY A 158 -5.22 15.48 1.48
C GLY A 158 -4.43 14.60 0.51
N ALA A 159 -3.15 14.90 0.29
CA ALA A 159 -2.26 14.06 -0.52
C ALA A 159 -2.07 12.66 0.09
N GLU A 160 -1.88 12.57 1.41
CA GLU A 160 -1.80 11.30 2.15
C GLU A 160 -3.12 10.50 2.09
N VAL A 161 -4.27 11.17 2.20
CA VAL A 161 -5.58 10.52 2.03
C VAL A 161 -5.75 10.03 0.60
N ALA A 162 -5.35 10.80 -0.40
CA ALA A 162 -5.31 10.38 -1.79
C ALA A 162 -4.32 9.22 -2.02
N MET A 163 -3.30 9.08 -1.16
CA MET A 163 -2.41 7.91 -1.11
C MET A 163 -3.10 6.67 -0.60
N ARG A 164 -3.81 6.80 0.51
CA ARG A 164 -4.47 5.68 1.16
C ARG A 164 -5.74 5.24 0.45
N ARG A 165 -6.36 6.13 -0.33
CA ARG A 165 -7.61 5.87 -1.08
C ARG A 165 -7.37 5.74 -2.59
N GLU A 166 -6.34 5.03 -3.00
CA GLU A 166 -6.00 4.82 -4.42
C GLU A 166 -7.16 4.20 -5.23
N ALA A 167 -8.01 3.39 -4.60
CA ALA A 167 -9.23 2.85 -5.22
C ALA A 167 -10.24 3.93 -5.67
N VAL A 168 -10.28 5.06 -4.96
CA VAL A 168 -11.17 6.20 -5.24
C VAL A 168 -10.43 7.28 -6.04
N VAL A 169 -9.19 7.58 -5.67
CA VAL A 169 -8.32 8.54 -6.33
C VAL A 169 -7.32 7.78 -7.19
N ARG A 170 -7.73 7.46 -8.41
CA ARG A 170 -6.94 6.63 -9.34
C ARG A 170 -5.79 7.38 -10.00
N ASP A 171 -5.85 8.71 -10.09
CA ASP A 171 -4.81 9.50 -10.76
C ASP A 171 -3.75 9.97 -9.75
N PRO A 172 -2.50 9.48 -9.83
CA PRO A 172 -1.41 9.89 -8.95
C PRO A 172 -1.13 11.39 -8.95
N ARG A 173 -1.50 12.10 -10.02
CA ARG A 173 -1.27 13.55 -10.17
C ARG A 173 -2.02 14.36 -9.14
N VAL A 174 -3.17 13.87 -8.67
CA VAL A 174 -3.97 14.54 -7.63
C VAL A 174 -3.16 14.65 -6.33
N ARG A 175 -2.47 13.57 -5.96
CA ARG A 175 -1.57 13.54 -4.79
C ARG A 175 -0.39 14.48 -4.98
N GLN A 176 0.23 14.45 -6.17
CA GLN A 176 1.38 15.30 -6.50
C GLN A 176 1.01 16.79 -6.47
N SER A 177 -0.16 17.16 -7.03
CA SER A 177 -0.61 18.55 -7.06
C SER A 177 -0.98 19.06 -5.66
N LEU A 178 -1.65 18.24 -4.84
CA LEU A 178 -1.95 18.55 -3.44
C LEU A 178 -0.67 18.74 -2.61
N ALA A 179 0.30 17.84 -2.74
CA ALA A 179 1.56 17.92 -2.02
C ALA A 179 2.37 19.17 -2.44
N GLY A 180 2.49 19.43 -3.75
CA GLY A 180 3.18 20.60 -4.27
C GLY A 180 2.53 21.91 -3.83
N ALA A 181 1.20 22.00 -3.92
CA ALA A 181 0.44 23.16 -3.46
C ALA A 181 0.57 23.37 -1.94
N GLY A 182 0.57 22.28 -1.15
CA GLY A 182 0.78 22.33 0.29
C GLY A 182 2.13 22.90 0.68
N ILE A 183 3.21 22.41 0.06
CA ILE A 183 4.58 22.91 0.30
C ILE A 183 4.70 24.39 -0.11
N ALA A 184 4.20 24.75 -1.30
CA ALA A 184 4.23 26.14 -1.78
C ALA A 184 3.47 27.08 -0.84
N THR A 185 2.31 26.65 -0.34
CA THR A 185 1.51 27.41 0.63
C THR A 185 2.28 27.61 1.94
N LEU A 186 2.85 26.53 2.50
CA LEU A 186 3.63 26.61 3.74
C LEU A 186 4.84 27.54 3.58
N TYR A 187 5.51 27.51 2.43
CA TYR A 187 6.59 28.42 2.12
C TYR A 187 6.10 29.88 2.04
N ALA A 188 4.99 30.14 1.35
CA ALA A 188 4.42 31.49 1.25
C ALA A 188 4.04 32.07 2.62
N VAL A 189 3.59 31.22 3.55
CA VAL A 189 3.28 31.63 4.93
C VAL A 189 4.52 32.09 5.69
N THR A 190 5.69 31.53 5.44
CA THR A 190 6.94 32.00 6.08
C THR A 190 7.36 33.40 5.65
N LEU A 191 6.81 33.88 4.52
CA LEU A 191 7.09 35.19 3.94
C LEU A 191 6.03 36.26 4.27
N ALA A 192 4.94 35.86 4.95
CA ALA A 192 3.76 36.69 5.24
C ALA A 192 3.78 37.29 6.65
#